data_AF-A0A6P5A2G2-F1
#
_entry.id   AF-A0A6P5A2G2-F1
#
_cell.length_a   1.000
_cell.length_b   1.000
_cell.length_c   1.000
_cell.angle_alpha   90.00
_cell.angle_beta   90.00
_cell.angle_gamma   90.00
#
_symmetry.space_group_name_H-M   'P 1'
#
loop_
_entity.id
_entity.type
_entity.pdbx_description
1 polymer ?
#
loop_
_entity_poly.entity_id
_entity_poly.type
_entity_poly.pdbx_seq_one_letter_code
_entity_poly.pdbx_strand_id
1 'polypeptide(L)'
;MATPNSKMKTPKMRTPMSRYRRRPAPYLNNSFKSPVRTPAAPLPPKDQASLAQEVEMLRMKEAGLKEQVERLQQEGYDEADLPECTRMLHRYNEMKDVGQMLLGRLATLEGVTMREMYQRFGLDLED
;
A
#
# COMPACT_ATOMS: atom_id res chain seq x y z
N MET A 1 -30.31 -36.14 -55.65
CA MET A 1 -30.29 -34.68 -55.88
C MET A 1 -30.38 -33.97 -54.53
N ALA A 2 -29.42 -33.07 -54.28
CA ALA A 2 -29.34 -31.97 -53.31
C ALA A 2 -30.03 -32.07 -51.91
N THR A 3 -29.20 -32.06 -50.86
CA THR A 3 -29.43 -31.43 -49.55
C THR A 3 -29.39 -29.88 -49.71
N PRO A 4 -29.60 -28.98 -48.69
CA PRO A 4 -29.61 -29.22 -47.24
C PRO A 4 -30.58 -28.39 -46.36
N ASN A 5 -30.62 -28.87 -45.12
CA ASN A 5 -31.17 -28.34 -43.89
C ASN A 5 -30.44 -27.05 -43.40
N SER A 6 -31.20 -26.18 -42.74
CA SER A 6 -30.80 -24.88 -42.18
C SER A 6 -29.79 -25.00 -41.03
N LYS A 7 -28.69 -24.23 -41.10
CA LYS A 7 -27.78 -23.99 -39.97
C LYS A 7 -27.58 -22.48 -39.79
N MET A 8 -28.11 -21.95 -38.70
CA MET A 8 -27.85 -20.58 -38.22
C MET A 8 -26.35 -20.40 -37.98
N LYS A 9 -25.73 -19.42 -38.66
CA LYS A 9 -24.34 -19.01 -38.45
C LYS A 9 -24.32 -17.76 -37.58
N THR A 10 -23.61 -17.82 -36.46
CA THR A 10 -23.32 -16.66 -35.62
C THR A 10 -22.38 -15.67 -36.32
N PRO A 11 -22.55 -14.35 -36.14
CA PRO A 11 -21.63 -13.37 -36.71
C PRO A 11 -20.34 -13.31 -35.89
N LYS A 12 -19.20 -13.56 -36.53
CA LYS A 12 -17.87 -13.29 -35.97
C LYS A 12 -17.65 -11.78 -35.95
N MET A 13 -17.69 -11.16 -34.78
CA MET A 13 -17.23 -9.78 -34.64
C MET A 13 -15.73 -9.70 -34.95
N ARG A 14 -15.40 -8.96 -36.02
CA ARG A 14 -14.02 -8.59 -36.37
C ARG A 14 -13.71 -7.26 -35.71
N THR A 15 -12.68 -7.23 -34.86
CA THR A 15 -12.10 -6.00 -34.34
C THR A 15 -11.48 -5.19 -35.50
N PRO A 16 -11.68 -3.86 -35.56
CA PRO A 16 -11.09 -3.02 -36.59
C PRO A 16 -9.62 -2.76 -36.25
N MET A 17 -8.73 -3.61 -36.75
CA MET A 17 -7.29 -3.32 -36.72
C MET A 17 -6.99 -2.20 -37.71
N SER A 18 -6.65 -1.05 -37.14
CA SER A 18 -6.16 0.14 -37.82
C SER A 18 -5.03 -0.18 -38.80
N ARG A 19 -5.18 0.30 -40.04
CA ARG A 19 -4.25 0.14 -41.16
C ARG A 19 -3.01 1.03 -41.01
N TYR A 20 -2.19 0.79 -39.99
CA TYR A 20 -0.82 1.31 -40.01
C TYR A 20 0.15 0.23 -40.49
N ARG A 21 0.51 0.35 -41.77
CA ARG A 21 1.65 -0.34 -42.38
C ARG A 21 2.88 -0.13 -41.49
N ARG A 22 3.37 -1.19 -40.84
CA ARG A 22 4.69 -1.19 -40.21
C ARG A 22 5.75 -1.10 -41.31
N ARG A 23 6.31 0.09 -41.54
CA ARG A 23 7.63 0.23 -42.17
C ARG A 23 8.68 -0.22 -41.14
N PRO A 24 9.64 -1.08 -41.47
CA PRO A 24 10.75 -1.35 -40.56
C PRO A 24 11.64 -0.12 -40.53
N ALA A 25 11.77 0.53 -39.37
CA ALA A 25 12.79 1.55 -39.15
C ALA A 25 14.16 0.85 -39.05
N PRO A 26 15.19 1.21 -39.84
CA PRO A 26 16.43 0.42 -39.92
C PRO A 26 17.39 0.56 -38.74
N TYR A 27 17.02 1.23 -37.63
CA TYR A 27 18.01 1.63 -36.61
C TYR A 27 17.55 1.48 -35.16
N LEU A 28 16.45 0.78 -34.88
CA LEU A 28 16.06 0.51 -33.49
C LEU A 28 16.57 -0.85 -33.04
N ASN A 29 17.89 -0.98 -32.98
CA ASN A 29 18.53 -2.00 -32.16
C ASN A 29 18.48 -1.55 -30.68
N ASN A 30 17.28 -1.33 -30.17
CA ASN A 30 17.06 -1.09 -28.75
C ASN A 30 16.98 -2.44 -28.05
N SER A 31 18.14 -3.04 -27.78
CA SER A 31 18.25 -4.09 -26.78
C SER A 31 17.65 -3.56 -25.48
N PHE A 32 16.51 -4.13 -25.09
CA PHE A 32 15.91 -3.94 -23.79
C PHE A 32 16.97 -4.26 -22.72
N LYS A 33 17.47 -3.22 -22.05
CA LYS A 33 18.45 -3.36 -20.97
C LYS A 33 17.70 -3.92 -19.76
N SER A 34 17.60 -5.26 -19.70
CA SER A 34 17.15 -5.95 -18.51
C SER A 34 18.09 -5.61 -17.35
N PRO A 35 17.60 -5.16 -16.19
CA PRO A 35 18.43 -4.90 -15.02
C PRO A 35 19.17 -6.14 -14.47
N VAL A 36 18.91 -7.34 -15.01
CA VAL A 36 19.27 -8.61 -14.38
C VAL A 36 20.18 -9.50 -15.25
N ARG A 37 20.90 -8.97 -16.26
CA ARG A 37 21.90 -9.78 -16.98
C ARG A 37 23.17 -9.02 -17.34
N THR A 38 24.03 -8.84 -16.34
CA THR A 38 25.48 -8.93 -16.52
C THR A 38 25.92 -10.25 -15.87
N PRO A 39 26.77 -11.09 -16.50
CA PRO A 39 27.51 -12.08 -15.73
C PRO A 39 28.31 -11.28 -14.72
N ALA A 40 27.95 -11.40 -13.44
CA ALA A 40 28.65 -10.74 -12.36
C ALA A 40 30.15 -11.03 -12.55
N ALA A 41 30.95 -9.96 -12.65
CA ALA A 41 32.38 -10.10 -12.44
C ALA A 41 32.57 -10.91 -11.15
N PRO A 42 33.49 -11.89 -11.10
CA PRO A 42 33.74 -12.63 -9.87
C PRO A 42 33.99 -11.61 -8.77
N LEU A 43 33.08 -11.53 -7.80
CA LEU A 43 33.34 -10.77 -6.59
C LEU A 43 34.66 -11.31 -6.06
N PRO A 44 35.66 -10.46 -5.76
CA PRO A 44 36.91 -10.95 -5.23
C PRO A 44 36.57 -11.82 -4.00
N PRO A 45 37.16 -13.01 -3.87
CA PRO A 45 36.89 -13.86 -2.73
C PRO A 45 37.21 -13.04 -1.48
N LYS A 46 36.20 -12.69 -0.69
CA LYS A 46 36.43 -12.08 0.62
C LYS A 46 37.23 -13.09 1.43
N ASP A 47 38.39 -12.67 1.92
CA ASP A 47 39.25 -13.53 2.72
C ASP A 47 38.47 -14.12 3.89
N GLN A 48 38.71 -15.39 4.20
CA GLN A 48 37.98 -16.13 5.24
C GLN A 48 38.06 -15.43 6.61
N ALA A 49 39.18 -14.75 6.88
CA ALA A 49 39.38 -13.91 8.06
C ALA A 49 38.51 -12.65 8.06
N SER A 50 38.36 -11.99 6.89
CA SER A 50 37.47 -10.82 6.75
C SER A 50 36.01 -11.21 6.96
N LEU A 51 35.59 -12.37 6.46
CA LEU A 51 34.24 -12.90 6.70
C LEU A 51 34.00 -13.25 8.17
N ALA A 52 34.97 -13.87 8.84
CA ALA A 52 34.86 -14.18 10.28
C ALA A 52 34.70 -12.90 11.12
N GLN A 53 35.47 -11.86 10.80
CA GLN A 53 35.38 -10.57 11.47
C GLN A 53 34.04 -9.86 11.20
N GLU A 54 33.50 -9.97 9.99
CA GLU A 54 32.18 -9.46 9.64
C GLU A 54 31.06 -10.18 10.41
N VAL A 55 31.16 -11.51 10.55
CA VAL A 55 30.22 -12.30 11.37
C VAL A 55 30.27 -11.89 12.83
N GLU A 56 31.45 -11.65 13.38
CA GLU A 56 31.61 -11.22 14.77
C GLU A 56 31.01 -9.82 15.00
N MET A 57 31.28 -8.88 14.10
CA MET A 57 30.66 -7.54 14.14
C MET A 57 29.13 -7.61 14.04
N LEU A 58 28.59 -8.48 13.19
CA LEU A 58 27.14 -8.67 13.05
C LEU A 58 26.54 -9.23 14.34
N ARG A 59 27.21 -10.18 15.00
CA ARG A 59 26.76 -10.71 16.30
C ARG A 59 26.75 -9.66 17.40
N MET A 60 27.78 -8.79 17.45
CA MET A 60 27.79 -7.68 18.41
C MET A 60 26.64 -6.70 18.17
N LYS A 61 26.34 -6.39 16.90
CA LYS A 61 25.19 -5.55 16.54
C LYS A 61 23.86 -6.22 16.90
N GLU A 62 23.73 -7.52 16.64
CA GLU A 62 22.54 -8.29 16.98
C GLU A 62 22.29 -8.29 18.51
N ALA A 63 23.34 -8.48 19.30
CA ALA A 63 23.25 -8.41 20.76
C ALA A 63 22.82 -7.02 21.25
N GLY A 64 23.43 -5.96 20.72
CA GLY A 64 23.07 -4.59 21.08
C GLY A 64 21.65 -4.20 20.62
N LEU A 65 21.15 -4.76 19.53
CA LEU A 65 19.76 -4.56 19.09
C LEU A 65 18.78 -5.33 19.99
N LYS A 66 19.11 -6.55 20.41
CA LYS A 66 18.28 -7.34 21.35
C LYS A 66 18.11 -6.63 22.69
N GLU A 67 19.18 -6.06 23.24
CA GLU A 67 19.11 -5.28 24.49
C GLU A 67 18.21 -4.04 24.34
N GLN A 68 18.27 -3.35 23.19
CA GLN A 68 17.39 -2.22 22.91
C GLN A 68 15.92 -2.64 22.84
N VAL A 69 15.62 -3.79 22.21
CA VAL A 69 14.27 -4.34 22.13
C VAL A 69 13.76 -4.72 23.52
N GLU A 70 14.56 -5.41 24.34
CA GLU A 70 14.19 -5.75 25.72
C GLU A 70 13.90 -4.52 26.57
N ARG A 71 14.71 -3.46 26.44
CA ARG A 71 14.47 -2.20 27.16
C ARG A 71 13.14 -1.55 26.74
N LEU A 72 12.85 -1.50 25.44
CA LEU A 72 11.57 -0.96 24.94
C LEU A 72 10.38 -1.78 25.44
N GLN A 73 10.51 -3.10 25.49
CA GLN A 73 9.47 -3.98 26.05
C GLN A 73 9.29 -3.78 27.56
N GLN A 74 10.37 -3.55 28.32
CA GLN A 74 10.31 -3.22 29.75
C GLN A 74 9.65 -1.86 30.02
N GLU A 75 9.86 -0.89 29.12
CA GLU A 75 9.17 0.40 29.13
C GLU A 75 7.67 0.29 28.77
N GLY A 76 7.21 -0.92 28.37
CA GLY A 76 5.80 -1.20 28.08
C GLY A 76 5.40 -0.94 26.63
N TYR A 77 6.37 -0.76 25.72
CA TYR A 77 6.08 -0.66 24.30
C TYR A 77 5.95 -2.07 23.70
N ASP A 78 4.72 -2.53 23.51
CA ASP A 78 4.43 -3.73 22.72
C ASP A 78 4.14 -3.34 21.27
N GLU A 79 4.78 -4.03 20.32
CA GLU A 79 4.50 -3.86 18.89
C GLU A 79 3.04 -4.22 18.56
N ALA A 80 2.42 -5.09 19.36
CA ALA A 80 1.02 -5.48 19.21
C ALA A 80 0.03 -4.33 19.49
N ASP A 81 0.44 -3.31 20.24
CA ASP A 81 -0.43 -2.18 20.60
C ASP A 81 -0.50 -1.09 19.52
N LEU A 82 0.50 -1.02 18.63
CA LEU A 82 0.55 -0.03 17.54
C LEU A 82 -0.65 -0.12 16.57
N PRO A 83 -1.02 -1.32 16.07
CA PRO A 83 -2.20 -1.49 15.24
C PRO A 83 -3.49 -1.13 15.98
N GLU A 84 -3.56 -1.46 17.27
CA GLU A 84 -4.75 -1.24 18.09
C GLU A 84 -4.97 0.26 18.37
N CYS A 85 -3.91 1.00 18.67
CA CYS A 85 -3.95 2.46 18.80
C CYS A 85 -4.44 3.14 17.50
N THR A 86 -3.94 2.69 16.35
CA THR A 86 -4.36 3.20 15.05
C THR A 86 -5.84 2.89 14.78
N ARG A 87 -6.28 1.67 15.09
CA ARG A 87 -7.68 1.24 14.96
C ARG A 87 -8.61 2.04 15.86
N MET A 88 -8.23 2.27 17.12
CA MET A 88 -9.01 3.06 18.07
C MET A 88 -9.15 4.51 17.63
N LEU A 89 -8.08 5.10 17.09
CA LEU A 89 -8.12 6.47 16.56
C LEU A 89 -9.10 6.59 15.37
N HIS A 90 -9.04 5.65 14.42
CA HIS A 90 -9.99 5.64 13.31
C HIS A 90 -11.42 5.46 13.79
N ARG A 91 -11.66 4.53 14.72
CA ARG A 91 -12.99 4.28 15.27
C ARG A 91 -13.55 5.50 16.02
N TYR A 92 -12.71 6.19 16.79
CA TYR A 92 -13.08 7.44 17.45
C TYR A 92 -13.45 8.51 16.43
N ASN A 93 -12.58 8.74 15.44
CA ASN A 93 -12.81 9.74 14.40
C ASN A 93 -14.09 9.46 13.59
N GLU A 94 -14.31 8.21 13.19
CA GLU A 94 -15.54 7.82 12.47
C GLU A 94 -16.79 8.14 13.28
N MET A 95 -16.79 7.80 14.58
CA MET A 95 -17.92 8.08 15.46
C MET A 95 -18.12 9.58 15.67
N LYS A 96 -17.02 10.33 15.84
CA LYS A 96 -17.02 11.78 16.01
C LYS A 96 -17.58 12.47 14.76
N ASP A 97 -17.12 12.08 13.57
CA ASP A 97 -17.56 12.65 12.30
C ASP A 97 -19.06 12.42 12.06
N VAL A 98 -19.55 11.20 12.36
CA VAL A 98 -20.99 10.89 12.29
C VAL A 98 -21.77 11.76 13.28
N GLY A 99 -21.29 11.88 14.53
CA GLY A 99 -21.92 12.73 15.55
C GLY A 99 -21.99 14.20 15.13
N GLN A 100 -20.89 14.75 14.62
CA GLN A 100 -20.82 16.13 14.14
C GLN A 100 -21.73 16.36 12.92
N MET A 101 -21.82 15.40 12.00
CA MET A 101 -22.74 15.47 10.87
C MET A 101 -24.20 15.54 11.36
N LEU A 102 -24.57 14.70 12.33
CA LEU A 102 -25.92 14.71 12.90
C LEU A 102 -26.22 16.02 13.62
N LEU A 103 -25.30 16.51 14.44
CA LEU A 103 -25.42 17.80 15.11
C LEU A 103 -25.55 18.95 14.11
N GLY A 104 -24.80 18.93 13.02
CA GLY A 104 -24.90 19.92 11.93
C GLY A 104 -26.27 19.94 11.27
N ARG A 105 -26.83 18.75 11.01
CA ARG A 105 -28.19 18.62 10.47
C ARG A 105 -29.24 19.11 11.47
N LEU A 106 -29.11 18.74 12.74
CA LEU A 106 -30.04 19.15 13.80
C LEU A 106 -30.01 20.68 14.01
N ALA A 107 -28.82 21.26 14.07
CA ALA A 107 -28.62 22.72 14.17
C ALA A 107 -29.30 23.46 13.01
N THR A 108 -29.16 22.93 11.78
CA THR A 108 -29.81 23.49 10.59
C THR A 108 -31.33 23.43 10.67
N LEU A 109 -31.89 22.32 11.16
CA LEU A 109 -33.35 22.13 11.29
C LEU A 109 -33.94 23.04 12.37
N GLU A 110 -33.23 23.23 13.48
CA GLU A 110 -33.67 24.08 14.58
C GLU A 110 -33.33 25.56 14.39
N GLY A 111 -32.54 25.90 13.36
CA GLY A 111 -32.09 27.27 13.10
C GLY A 111 -31.13 27.81 14.15
N VAL A 112 -30.49 26.93 14.93
CA VAL A 112 -29.52 27.28 15.96
C VAL A 112 -28.09 27.05 15.45
N THR A 113 -27.12 27.65 16.14
CA THR A 113 -25.72 27.47 15.80
C THR A 113 -25.18 26.14 16.31
N MET A 114 -24.11 25.64 15.68
CA MET A 114 -23.41 24.44 16.15
C MET A 114 -22.92 24.58 17.60
N ARG A 115 -22.44 25.76 17.99
CA ARG A 115 -21.99 26.01 19.37
C ARG A 115 -23.11 25.84 20.39
N GLU A 116 -24.32 26.33 20.10
CA GLU A 116 -25.48 26.17 20.99
C GLU A 116 -25.90 24.71 21.09
N MET A 117 -25.79 23.94 20.00
CA MET A 117 -26.03 22.49 20.05
C MET A 117 -25.00 21.77 20.92
N TYR A 118 -23.72 22.10 20.80
CA TYR A 118 -22.68 21.52 21.67
C TYR A 118 -22.97 21.80 23.14
N GLN A 119 -23.34 23.04 23.50
CA GLN A 119 -23.71 23.40 24.87
C GLN A 119 -24.94 22.63 25.38
N ARG A 120 -25.97 22.44 24.55
CA ARG A 120 -27.18 21.69 24.91
C ARG A 120 -26.91 20.22 25.21
N PHE A 121 -25.99 19.60 24.47
CA PHE A 121 -25.61 18.20 24.67
C PHE A 121 -24.42 18.04 25.65
N GLY A 122 -23.92 19.12 26.24
CA GLY A 122 -22.78 19.08 27.17
C GLY A 122 -21.48 18.64 26.51
N LEU A 123 -21.29 18.98 25.23
CA LEU A 123 -20.11 18.66 24.43
C LEU A 123 -19.17 19.86 24.37
N ASP A 124 -17.86 19.59 24.43
CA ASP A 124 -16.83 20.59 24.20
C ASP A 124 -16.42 20.65 22.73
N LEU A 125 -16.14 21.86 22.24
CA LEU A 125 -15.71 22.09 20.85
C LEU A 125 -14.24 21.73 20.61
N GLU A 126 -13.46 21.52 21.68
CA GLU A 126 -12.02 21.23 21.62
C GLU A 126 -11.67 19.75 21.83
N ASP A 127 -12.66 18.90 22.11
CA ASP A 127 -12.53 17.43 22.08
C ASP A 127 -12.40 16.89 20.65
#